data_AF-A0A933JCT2-F1
#
_entry.id   AF-A0A933JCT2-F1
#
_cell.length_a   1.000
_cell.length_b   1.000
_cell.length_c   1.000
_cell.angle_alpha   90.00
_cell.angle_beta   90.00
_cell.angle_gamma   90.00
#
_symmetry.space_group_name_H-M   'P 1'
#
loop_
_entity.id
_entity.type
_entity.pdbx_description
1 polymer ?
#
loop_
_entity_poly.entity_id
_entity_poly.type
_entity_poly.pdbx_seq_one_letter_code
_entity_poly.pdbx_strand_id
1 'polypeptide(L)'
;MEEPEHKNFFRTHKALSILPLLLLSAGGFYYIQKHKPEDASGKAPQNFNFSPPRLPGGAGSLPSPAAEEAKSIAALDIQGPPEFKSQVTRALKLIWISDRNTFLFIKKYIFVIRNDDKTDFHIDGSLPVAAVSNAHAFRSLPWCAGIIAHQAFHSYAAFGAKKKKAGRAPPPPGASADTKGWPANPLNFDYTSLDSILKLEAKAAQFQLEILEKTGASRLERNEVAKRKPRDFKTAHDGKYLLVAKP
;
A
#
# COMPACT_ATOMS: atom_id res chain seq x y z
N MET A 1 71.07 3.00 34.27
CA MET A 1 69.65 3.33 34.47
C MET A 1 68.89 2.55 33.42
N GLU A 2 68.24 1.47 33.85
CA GLU A 2 67.46 0.59 32.97
C GLU A 2 66.02 1.11 32.91
N GLU A 3 65.52 1.36 31.71
CA GLU A 3 64.11 1.74 31.49
C GLU A 3 63.24 0.48 31.32
N PRO A 4 62.08 0.39 32.01
CA PRO A 4 61.21 -0.77 31.90
C PRO A 4 60.38 -0.76 30.60
N GLU A 5 60.47 -1.87 29.87
CA GLU A 5 59.82 -2.10 28.58
C GLU A 5 58.32 -2.44 28.75
N HIS A 6 57.43 -1.46 28.61
CA HIS A 6 55.97 -1.66 28.63
C HIS A 6 55.42 -1.90 27.20
N LYS A 7 55.46 -3.15 26.69
CA LYS A 7 54.95 -3.45 25.33
C LYS A 7 53.73 -4.39 25.20
N ASN A 8 53.23 -5.02 26.27
CA ASN A 8 52.22 -6.09 26.10
C ASN A 8 50.83 -5.85 26.74
N PHE A 9 50.60 -4.73 27.43
CA PHE A 9 49.33 -4.53 28.17
C PHE A 9 48.10 -4.25 27.27
N PHE A 10 48.30 -3.72 26.06
CA PHE A 10 47.20 -3.34 25.17
C PHE A 10 46.63 -4.47 24.32
N ARG A 11 47.35 -5.58 24.13
CA ARG A 11 46.86 -6.71 23.31
C ARG A 11 45.94 -7.63 24.09
N THR A 12 46.19 -7.84 25.38
CA THR A 12 45.38 -8.70 26.26
C THR A 12 43.99 -8.11 26.52
N HIS A 13 43.87 -6.79 26.71
CA HIS A 13 42.58 -6.14 26.92
C HIS A 13 41.62 -6.23 25.71
N LYS A 14 42.15 -6.12 24.49
CA LYS A 14 41.33 -6.26 23.28
C LYS A 14 40.81 -7.68 23.11
N ALA A 15 41.62 -8.69 23.41
CA ALA A 15 41.18 -10.09 23.37
C ALA A 15 40.09 -10.38 24.42
N LEU A 16 40.25 -9.88 25.65
CA LEU A 16 39.26 -10.04 26.71
C LEU A 16 37.93 -9.33 26.41
N SER A 17 37.95 -8.19 25.72
CA SER A 17 36.70 -7.46 25.38
C SER A 17 35.81 -8.18 24.35
N ILE A 18 36.37 -9.11 23.56
CA ILE A 18 35.62 -9.83 22.51
C ILE A 18 34.99 -11.13 23.04
N LEU A 19 35.54 -11.67 24.14
CA LEU A 19 35.05 -12.90 24.78
C LEU A 19 33.54 -12.91 25.11
N PRO A 20 32.94 -11.86 25.73
CA PRO A 20 31.51 -11.87 26.05
C PRO A 20 30.61 -11.85 24.80
N LEU A 21 31.05 -11.20 23.71
CA LEU A 21 30.32 -11.18 22.44
C LEU A 21 30.29 -12.57 21.79
N LEU A 22 31.42 -13.31 21.84
CA LEU A 22 31.50 -14.68 21.36
C LEU A 22 30.61 -15.61 22.19
N LEU A 23 30.58 -15.47 23.52
CA LEU A 23 29.73 -16.27 24.40
C LEU A 23 28.23 -16.02 24.15
N LEU A 24 27.82 -14.76 23.95
CA LEU A 24 26.44 -14.42 23.61
C LEU A 24 26.04 -14.99 22.24
N SER A 25 26.94 -14.91 21.26
CA SER A 25 26.70 -15.45 19.91
C SER A 25 26.54 -16.98 19.93
N ALA A 26 27.42 -17.67 20.66
CA ALA A 26 27.33 -19.12 20.84
C ALA A 26 26.06 -19.55 21.59
N GLY A 27 25.67 -18.79 22.64
CA GLY A 27 24.43 -19.04 23.38
C GLY A 27 23.17 -18.88 22.52
N GLY A 28 23.11 -17.83 21.69
CA GLY A 28 22.00 -17.61 20.76
C GLY A 28 21.89 -18.72 19.71
N PHE A 29 23.02 -19.15 19.14
CA PHE A 29 23.04 -20.26 18.18
C PHE A 29 22.57 -21.57 18.83
N TYR A 30 23.06 -21.89 20.03
CA TYR A 30 22.64 -23.07 20.78
C TYR A 30 21.13 -23.04 21.11
N TYR A 31 20.59 -21.90 21.51
CA TYR A 31 19.16 -21.75 21.80
C TYR A 31 18.30 -22.01 20.57
N ILE A 32 18.67 -21.43 19.42
CA ILE A 32 17.97 -21.66 18.14
C ILE A 32 18.05 -23.13 17.75
N GLN A 33 19.20 -23.78 17.90
CA GLN A 33 19.36 -25.19 17.55
C GLN A 33 18.55 -26.11 18.46
N LYS A 34 18.48 -25.82 19.76
CA LYS A 34 17.71 -26.58 20.75
C LYS A 34 16.20 -26.41 20.59
N HIS A 35 15.75 -25.24 20.13
CA HIS A 35 14.35 -24.93 19.88
C HIS A 35 14.01 -24.88 18.39
N LYS A 36 14.79 -25.56 17.55
CA LYS A 36 14.32 -25.84 16.20
C LYS A 36 12.98 -26.57 16.35
N PRO A 37 11.87 -26.01 15.86
CA PRO A 37 10.63 -26.75 15.83
C PRO A 37 10.94 -28.05 15.11
N GLU A 38 10.65 -29.19 15.75
CA GLU A 38 10.70 -30.48 15.07
C GLU A 38 9.96 -30.27 13.76
N ASP A 39 10.70 -30.37 12.65
CA ASP A 39 10.12 -30.37 11.33
C ASP A 39 8.99 -31.39 11.41
N ALA A 40 7.76 -30.89 11.30
CA ALA A 40 6.56 -31.69 11.28
C ALA A 40 6.66 -32.61 10.07
N SER A 41 7.35 -33.72 10.28
CA SER A 41 7.69 -34.73 9.32
C SER A 41 6.39 -35.28 8.76
N GLY A 42 6.02 -34.77 7.59
CA GLY A 42 5.57 -35.63 6.50
C GLY A 42 4.37 -36.51 6.79
N LYS A 43 3.37 -36.03 7.54
CA LYS A 43 2.00 -36.50 7.30
C LYS A 43 1.34 -35.52 6.36
N ALA A 44 1.37 -35.86 5.07
CA ALA A 44 0.45 -35.27 4.10
C ALA A 44 -0.94 -35.27 4.75
N PRO A 45 -1.67 -34.14 4.75
CA PRO A 45 -3.00 -34.09 5.34
C PRO A 45 -3.80 -35.22 4.72
N GLN A 46 -4.23 -36.17 5.55
CA GLN A 46 -5.16 -37.20 5.12
C GLN A 46 -6.32 -36.44 4.48
N ASN A 47 -6.65 -36.82 3.24
CA ASN A 47 -7.82 -36.31 2.53
C ASN A 47 -9.00 -36.46 3.47
N PHE A 48 -9.41 -35.35 4.10
CA PHE A 48 -10.67 -35.28 4.81
C PHE A 48 -11.73 -35.43 3.73
N ASN A 49 -12.20 -36.66 3.53
CA ASN A 49 -13.43 -36.95 2.82
C ASN A 49 -14.56 -36.36 3.65
N PHE A 50 -14.80 -35.07 3.45
CA PHE A 50 -16.05 -34.43 3.81
C PHE A 50 -17.13 -35.05 2.93
N SER A 51 -17.79 -36.09 3.43
CA SER A 51 -19.13 -36.39 2.98
C SER A 51 -20.00 -35.20 3.40
N PRO A 52 -20.51 -34.38 2.47
CA PRO A 52 -21.40 -33.30 2.87
C PRO A 52 -22.63 -33.92 3.54
N PRO A 53 -23.12 -33.35 4.67
CA PRO A 53 -24.37 -33.80 5.25
C PRO A 53 -25.46 -33.63 4.20
N ARG A 54 -26.03 -34.75 3.75
CA ARG A 54 -27.17 -34.78 2.85
C ARG A 54 -28.39 -34.32 3.64
N LEU A 55 -28.62 -33.01 3.68
CA LEU A 55 -29.83 -32.45 4.26
C LEU A 55 -31.01 -32.74 3.31
N PRO A 56 -32.09 -33.39 3.79
CA PRO A 56 -33.27 -33.62 3.00
C PRO A 56 -34.05 -32.30 2.91
N GLY A 57 -34.27 -31.82 1.69
CA GLY A 57 -35.34 -30.88 1.33
C GLY A 57 -35.39 -29.54 2.09
N GLY A 58 -35.02 -28.46 1.42
CA GLY A 58 -35.28 -27.12 1.95
C GLY A 58 -34.94 -26.04 0.94
N ALA A 59 -35.96 -25.56 0.25
CA ALA A 59 -35.89 -24.36 -0.59
C ALA A 59 -35.45 -23.14 0.23
N GLY A 60 -34.59 -22.31 -0.38
CA GLY A 60 -34.21 -20.99 0.15
C GLY A 60 -32.87 -20.97 0.88
N SER A 61 -31.76 -21.15 0.14
CA SER A 61 -30.44 -20.82 0.69
C SER A 61 -30.35 -19.30 0.89
N LEU A 62 -30.41 -18.85 2.14
CA LEU A 62 -29.92 -17.53 2.50
C LEU A 62 -28.43 -17.46 2.10
N PRO A 63 -27.98 -16.38 1.44
CA PRO A 63 -26.60 -16.29 0.99
C PRO A 63 -25.66 -16.34 2.19
N SER A 64 -24.69 -17.26 2.14
CA SER A 64 -23.61 -17.30 3.13
C SER A 64 -22.85 -15.96 3.09
N PRO A 65 -22.55 -15.32 4.24
CA PRO A 65 -21.81 -14.05 4.27
C PRO A 65 -20.43 -14.15 3.59
N ALA A 66 -19.82 -15.33 3.54
CA ALA A 66 -18.58 -15.58 2.80
C ALA A 66 -18.76 -15.49 1.27
N ALA A 67 -19.94 -15.87 0.75
CA ALA A 67 -20.26 -15.80 -0.67
C ALA A 67 -20.62 -14.35 -1.10
N GLU A 68 -21.23 -13.56 -0.21
CA GLU A 68 -21.42 -12.13 -0.43
C GLU A 68 -20.11 -11.33 -0.30
N GLU A 69 -19.22 -11.67 0.64
CA GLU A 69 -17.87 -11.10 0.72
C GLU A 69 -17.09 -11.31 -0.59
N ALA A 70 -17.11 -12.52 -1.15
CA ALA A 70 -16.45 -12.84 -2.42
C ALA A 70 -17.05 -12.07 -3.62
N LYS A 71 -18.38 -11.91 -3.69
CA LYS A 71 -19.03 -11.09 -4.72
C LYS A 71 -18.80 -9.59 -4.54
N SER A 72 -18.61 -9.12 -3.31
CA SER A 72 -18.36 -7.70 -3.04
C SER A 72 -16.94 -7.26 -3.46
N ILE A 73 -15.98 -8.18 -3.47
CA ILE A 73 -14.62 -7.99 -3.99
C ILE A 73 -14.58 -8.16 -5.52
N ALA A 74 -15.52 -8.90 -6.13
CA ALA A 74 -15.52 -9.25 -7.56
C ALA A 74 -15.56 -8.08 -8.56
N ALA A 75 -15.74 -6.83 -8.13
CA ALA A 75 -15.64 -5.66 -9.02
C ALA A 75 -14.20 -5.13 -9.16
N LEU A 76 -13.30 -5.51 -8.26
CA LEU A 76 -11.92 -5.07 -8.23
C LEU A 76 -11.04 -6.22 -8.71
N ASP A 77 -10.43 -6.08 -9.88
CA ASP A 77 -9.51 -7.07 -10.41
C ASP A 77 -8.13 -6.91 -9.77
N ILE A 78 -7.57 -7.99 -9.21
CA ILE A 78 -6.25 -8.00 -8.60
C ILE A 78 -5.32 -8.86 -9.45
N GLN A 79 -4.39 -8.20 -10.14
CA GLN A 79 -3.47 -8.79 -11.11
C GLN A 79 -2.07 -8.90 -10.50
N GLY A 80 -1.46 -10.08 -10.56
CA GLY A 80 -0.14 -10.34 -9.98
C GLY A 80 0.03 -11.78 -9.49
N PRO A 81 1.17 -12.11 -8.87
CA PRO A 81 1.43 -13.42 -8.31
C PRO A 81 0.52 -13.72 -7.09
N PRO A 82 0.32 -15.00 -6.71
CA PRO A 82 -0.60 -15.38 -5.63
C PRO A 82 -0.32 -14.68 -4.29
N GLU A 83 0.95 -14.46 -3.95
CA GLU A 83 1.38 -13.80 -2.71
C GLU A 83 0.95 -12.33 -2.71
N PHE A 84 1.08 -11.65 -3.85
CA PHE A 84 0.62 -10.27 -4.03
C PHE A 84 -0.90 -10.18 -3.90
N LYS A 85 -1.63 -11.09 -4.57
CA LYS A 85 -3.10 -11.13 -4.48
C LYS A 85 -3.56 -11.34 -3.04
N SER A 86 -2.90 -12.24 -2.31
CA SER A 86 -3.17 -12.49 -0.89
C SER A 86 -2.91 -11.24 -0.03
N GLN A 87 -1.77 -10.58 -0.24
CA GLN A 87 -1.40 -9.38 0.49
C GLN A 87 -2.38 -8.21 0.25
N VAL A 88 -2.72 -7.93 -1.02
CA VAL A 88 -3.70 -6.89 -1.39
C VAL A 88 -5.09 -7.23 -0.84
N THR A 89 -5.52 -8.48 -0.93
CA THR A 89 -6.81 -8.92 -0.39
C THR A 89 -6.88 -8.70 1.12
N ARG A 90 -5.82 -9.07 1.85
CA ARG A 90 -5.73 -8.84 3.30
C ARG A 90 -5.73 -7.33 3.62
N ALA A 91 -5.06 -6.50 2.82
CA ALA A 91 -5.01 -5.05 3.02
C ALA A 91 -6.39 -4.42 2.83
N LEU A 92 -7.10 -4.82 1.78
CA LEU A 92 -8.48 -4.40 1.51
C LEU A 92 -9.44 -4.86 2.61
N LYS A 93 -9.28 -6.09 3.11
CA LYS A 93 -10.06 -6.60 4.26
C LYS A 93 -9.78 -5.78 5.54
N LEU A 94 -8.52 -5.41 5.77
CA LEU A 94 -8.14 -4.56 6.90
C LEU A 94 -8.82 -3.17 6.80
N ILE A 95 -8.87 -2.57 5.60
CA ILE A 95 -9.61 -1.33 5.37
C ILE A 95 -11.11 -1.53 5.60
N TRP A 96 -11.71 -2.62 5.10
CA TRP A 96 -13.13 -2.90 5.28
C TRP A 96 -13.54 -2.95 6.75
N ILE A 97 -12.75 -3.64 7.58
CA ILE A 97 -13.02 -3.82 9.01
C ILE A 97 -12.81 -2.51 9.78
N SER A 98 -11.82 -1.70 9.41
CA SER A 98 -11.48 -0.45 10.11
C SER A 98 -12.32 0.75 9.67
N ASP A 99 -12.62 0.86 8.37
CA ASP A 99 -13.38 1.96 7.76
C ASP A 99 -14.05 1.52 6.46
N ARG A 100 -15.31 1.08 6.60
CA ARG A 100 -16.15 0.65 5.49
C ARG A 100 -16.36 1.73 4.42
N ASN A 101 -16.43 3.00 4.81
CA ASN A 101 -16.64 4.09 3.85
C ASN A 101 -15.41 4.27 2.95
N THR A 102 -14.22 4.18 3.53
CA THR A 102 -12.96 4.18 2.76
C THR A 102 -12.89 3.00 1.80
N PHE A 103 -13.27 1.79 2.22
CA PHE A 103 -13.31 0.65 1.30
C PHE A 103 -14.25 0.89 0.10
N LEU A 104 -15.46 1.41 0.36
CA LEU A 104 -16.41 1.75 -0.70
C LEU A 104 -15.88 2.86 -1.62
N PHE A 105 -15.16 3.83 -1.07
CA PHE A 105 -14.46 4.86 -1.85
C PHE A 105 -13.42 4.22 -2.78
N ILE A 106 -12.57 3.33 -2.27
CA ILE A 106 -11.55 2.63 -3.08
C ILE A 106 -12.22 1.84 -4.20
N LYS A 107 -13.25 1.04 -3.88
CA LYS A 107 -14.00 0.24 -4.86
C LYS A 107 -14.65 1.09 -5.96
N LYS A 108 -15.00 2.35 -5.66
CA LYS A 108 -15.61 3.27 -6.62
C LYS A 108 -14.59 3.85 -7.61
N TYR A 109 -13.34 4.01 -7.20
CA TYR A 109 -12.32 4.74 -7.98
C TYR A 109 -11.18 3.86 -8.49
N ILE A 110 -10.95 2.67 -7.96
CA ILE A 110 -9.99 1.71 -8.51
C ILE A 110 -10.76 0.52 -9.06
N PHE A 111 -10.39 0.09 -10.27
CA PHE A 111 -10.98 -1.06 -10.94
C PHE A 111 -9.97 -2.21 -11.03
N VAL A 112 -8.68 -1.88 -11.16
CA VAL A 112 -7.60 -2.86 -11.21
C VAL A 112 -6.50 -2.47 -10.20
N ILE A 113 -6.06 -3.43 -9.39
CA ILE A 113 -4.81 -3.33 -8.62
C ILE A 113 -3.81 -4.30 -9.24
N ARG A 114 -2.72 -3.77 -9.79
CA ARG A 114 -1.73 -4.54 -10.54
C ARG A 114 -0.39 -4.54 -9.85
N ASN A 115 0.26 -5.70 -9.81
CA ASN A 115 1.65 -5.81 -9.41
C ASN A 115 2.55 -5.35 -10.56
N ASP A 116 3.25 -4.24 -10.36
CA ASP A 116 4.15 -3.63 -11.34
C ASP A 116 5.55 -3.42 -10.74
N ASP A 117 6.50 -2.99 -11.55
CA ASP A 117 7.86 -2.64 -11.13
C ASP A 117 7.93 -1.36 -10.27
N LYS A 118 6.94 -0.48 -10.45
CA LYS A 118 6.77 0.78 -9.71
C LYS A 118 5.33 0.98 -9.24
N THR A 119 5.19 1.77 -8.20
CA THR A 119 3.91 2.21 -7.64
C THR A 119 3.52 3.51 -8.28
N ASP A 120 2.36 3.53 -8.92
CA ASP A 120 1.88 4.67 -9.68
C ASP A 120 0.36 4.53 -9.89
N PHE A 121 -0.25 5.61 -10.36
CA PHE A 121 -1.62 5.61 -10.84
C PHE A 121 -1.63 5.91 -12.34
N HIS A 122 -2.31 5.06 -13.10
CA HIS A 122 -2.51 5.30 -14.53
C HIS A 122 -3.87 4.79 -15.01
N ILE A 123 -4.22 5.15 -16.23
CA ILE A 123 -5.46 4.71 -16.89
C ILE A 123 -5.07 3.76 -18.01
N ASP A 124 -5.49 2.50 -17.92
CA ASP A 124 -5.25 1.45 -18.92
C ASP A 124 -6.58 1.06 -19.56
N GLY A 125 -6.71 1.23 -20.87
CA GLY A 125 -7.94 0.88 -21.59
C GLY A 125 -9.22 1.52 -21.02
N SER A 126 -9.14 2.76 -20.50
CA SER A 126 -10.19 3.50 -19.76
C SER A 126 -10.43 3.13 -18.29
N LEU A 127 -9.79 2.07 -17.79
CA LEU A 127 -9.90 1.63 -16.41
C LEU A 127 -8.80 2.27 -15.54
N PRO A 128 -9.14 2.79 -14.35
CA PRO A 128 -8.12 3.24 -13.40
C PRO A 128 -7.40 2.04 -12.79
N VAL A 129 -6.09 2.05 -12.97
CA VAL A 129 -5.17 1.03 -12.46
C VAL A 129 -4.31 1.65 -11.35
N ALA A 130 -4.33 1.01 -10.19
CA ALA A 130 -3.33 1.24 -9.16
C ALA A 130 -2.20 0.23 -9.35
N ALA A 131 -1.08 0.71 -9.89
CA ALA A 131 0.17 -0.03 -9.95
C ALA A 131 0.81 -0.02 -8.57
N VAL A 132 1.21 -1.18 -8.06
CA VAL A 132 1.84 -1.30 -6.74
C VAL A 132 3.08 -2.17 -6.84
N SER A 133 4.23 -1.61 -6.46
CA SER A 133 5.50 -2.33 -6.42
C SER A 133 5.54 -3.35 -5.30
N ASN A 134 6.39 -4.37 -5.45
CA ASN A 134 6.63 -5.35 -4.38
C ASN A 134 7.13 -4.70 -3.09
N ALA A 135 7.97 -3.66 -3.20
CA ALA A 135 8.51 -2.94 -2.05
C ALA A 135 7.40 -2.31 -1.21
N HIS A 136 6.38 -1.73 -1.85
CA HIS A 136 5.24 -1.15 -1.14
C HIS A 136 4.18 -2.19 -0.74
N ALA A 137 3.90 -3.20 -1.57
CA ALA A 137 2.91 -4.23 -1.25
C ALA A 137 3.30 -5.07 -0.02
N PHE A 138 4.57 -5.49 0.07
CA PHE A 138 5.04 -6.42 1.09
C PHE A 138 5.71 -5.74 2.29
N ARG A 139 5.76 -4.40 2.35
CA ARG A 139 6.33 -3.67 3.50
C ARG A 139 5.60 -4.00 4.80
N SER A 140 4.29 -3.81 4.81
CA SER A 140 3.40 -4.22 5.90
C SER A 140 1.96 -4.18 5.41
N LEU A 141 1.05 -4.80 6.17
CA LEU A 141 -0.37 -4.82 5.81
C LEU A 141 -1.03 -3.43 5.88
N PRO A 142 -0.84 -2.64 6.96
CA PRO A 142 -1.33 -1.25 7.00
C PRO A 142 -0.69 -0.37 5.92
N TRP A 143 0.60 -0.57 5.62
CA TRP A 143 1.27 0.21 4.58
C TRP A 143 0.66 -0.04 3.20
N CYS A 144 0.48 -1.31 2.83
CA CYS A 144 -0.17 -1.67 1.57
C CYS A 144 -1.59 -1.07 1.48
N ALA A 145 -2.35 -1.09 2.58
CA ALA A 145 -3.68 -0.46 2.66
C ALA A 145 -3.60 1.06 2.41
N GLY A 146 -2.65 1.74 3.04
CA GLY A 146 -2.40 3.16 2.82
C GLY A 146 -2.03 3.50 1.38
N ILE A 147 -1.18 2.69 0.74
CA ILE A 147 -0.79 2.88 -0.67
C ILE A 147 -1.98 2.74 -1.61
N ILE A 148 -2.82 1.72 -1.42
CA ILE A 148 -4.04 1.54 -2.24
C ILE A 148 -4.97 2.77 -2.07
N ALA A 149 -5.14 3.25 -0.83
CA ALA A 149 -5.94 4.45 -0.56
C ALA A 149 -5.36 5.71 -1.23
N HIS A 150 -4.03 5.88 -1.21
CA HIS A 150 -3.34 6.97 -1.89
C HIS A 150 -3.61 6.96 -3.41
N GLN A 151 -3.45 5.80 -4.05
CA GLN A 151 -3.72 5.66 -5.49
C GLN A 151 -5.21 5.83 -5.83
N ALA A 152 -6.11 5.42 -4.94
CA ALA A 152 -7.55 5.65 -5.12
C ALA A 152 -7.88 7.15 -5.11
N PHE A 153 -7.19 7.93 -4.29
CA PHE A 153 -7.33 9.38 -4.24
C PHE A 153 -6.89 10.05 -5.55
N HIS A 154 -5.77 9.60 -6.14
CA HIS A 154 -5.33 10.06 -7.47
C HIS A 154 -6.36 9.75 -8.55
N SER A 155 -6.93 8.54 -8.54
CA SER A 155 -8.02 8.19 -9.44
C SER A 155 -9.24 9.09 -9.24
N TYR A 156 -9.67 9.30 -7.99
CA TYR A 156 -10.77 10.21 -7.67
C TYR A 156 -10.55 11.62 -8.24
N ALA A 157 -9.35 12.18 -8.06
CA ALA A 157 -9.02 13.49 -8.59
C ALA A 157 -9.05 13.53 -10.13
N ALA A 158 -8.56 12.47 -10.79
CA ALA A 158 -8.61 12.35 -12.25
C ALA A 158 -10.04 12.26 -12.80
N PHE A 159 -10.93 11.48 -12.17
CA PHE A 159 -12.33 11.36 -12.58
C PHE A 159 -13.16 12.61 -12.26
N GLY A 160 -12.90 13.26 -11.12
CA GLY A 160 -13.52 14.53 -10.74
C GLY A 160 -13.24 15.63 -11.77
N ALA A 161 -12.02 15.65 -12.34
CA ALA A 161 -11.65 16.57 -13.40
C ALA A 161 -12.39 16.28 -14.72
N LYS A 162 -12.62 15.00 -15.08
CA LYS A 162 -13.32 14.60 -16.31
C LYS A 162 -14.82 14.95 -16.31
N LYS A 163 -15.53 14.71 -15.20
CA LYS A 163 -16.97 15.05 -15.09
C LYS A 163 -17.26 16.54 -15.30
N LYS A 164 -16.34 17.43 -14.90
CA LYS A 164 -16.47 18.87 -15.13
C LYS A 164 -16.25 19.30 -16.58
N LYS A 165 -15.44 18.56 -17.36
CA LYS A 165 -15.29 18.80 -18.81
C LYS A 165 -16.53 18.37 -19.59
N ALA A 166 -17.16 17.27 -19.18
CA ALA A 166 -18.40 16.77 -19.81
C ALA A 166 -19.66 17.58 -19.43
N GLY A 167 -19.64 18.27 -18.28
CA GLY A 167 -20.73 19.15 -17.83
C GLY A 167 -20.71 20.58 -18.41
N ARG A 168 -19.77 20.91 -19.31
CA ARG A 168 -19.87 22.12 -20.13
C ARG A 168 -20.86 21.84 -21.24
N ALA A 169 -22.05 22.45 -21.18
CA ALA A 169 -23.00 22.42 -22.28
C ALA A 169 -22.27 22.81 -23.58
N PRO A 170 -22.52 22.13 -24.71
CA PRO A 170 -21.92 22.53 -25.97
C PRO A 170 -22.24 24.01 -26.21
N PRO A 171 -21.28 24.82 -26.70
CA PRO A 171 -21.56 26.22 -26.97
C PRO A 171 -22.76 26.27 -27.95
N PRO A 172 -23.73 27.16 -27.72
CA PRO A 172 -24.81 27.34 -28.67
C PRO A 172 -24.21 27.68 -30.05
N PRO A 173 -24.82 27.23 -31.15
CA PRO A 173 -24.25 27.41 -32.48
C PRO A 173 -23.97 28.88 -32.76
N GLY A 174 -22.70 29.24 -32.98
CA GLY A 174 -22.29 30.58 -33.41
C GLY A 174 -21.52 31.45 -32.40
N ALA A 175 -21.24 31.00 -31.17
CA ALA A 175 -20.46 31.79 -30.21
C ALA A 175 -18.96 31.43 -30.22
N SER A 176 -18.10 32.39 -30.58
CA SER A 176 -16.65 32.31 -30.36
C SER A 176 -16.33 32.40 -28.87
N ALA A 177 -15.57 31.45 -28.35
CA ALA A 177 -15.34 31.25 -26.92
C ALA A 177 -14.36 32.28 -26.31
N ASP A 178 -14.80 33.53 -26.16
CA ASP A 178 -14.12 34.50 -25.31
C ASP A 178 -14.52 34.27 -23.84
N THR A 179 -13.58 33.79 -23.03
CA THR A 179 -13.80 33.56 -21.59
C THR A 179 -12.84 34.40 -20.75
N LYS A 180 -13.24 35.65 -20.50
CA LYS A 180 -12.68 36.52 -19.45
C LYS A 180 -13.68 36.58 -18.29
N GLY A 181 -13.27 36.17 -17.08
CA GLY A 181 -13.95 36.59 -15.83
C GLY A 181 -14.32 35.52 -14.78
N TRP A 182 -13.31 35.07 -14.02
CA TRP A 182 -13.31 34.83 -12.55
C TRP A 182 -14.15 33.71 -11.85
N PRO A 183 -13.70 33.21 -10.68
CA PRO A 183 -13.56 31.77 -10.43
C PRO A 183 -14.58 31.20 -9.43
N ALA A 184 -15.28 30.13 -9.83
CA ALA A 184 -16.36 29.53 -9.03
C ALA A 184 -16.05 28.16 -8.39
N ASN A 185 -14.79 27.75 -8.19
CA ASN A 185 -14.50 26.52 -7.42
C ASN A 185 -13.02 26.40 -6.92
N PRO A 186 -12.76 26.14 -5.62
CA PRO A 186 -11.42 26.05 -5.01
C PRO A 186 -10.55 24.83 -5.42
N LEU A 187 -10.98 24.01 -6.39
CA LEU A 187 -10.24 22.84 -6.89
C LEU A 187 -10.15 22.86 -8.42
N ASN A 188 -9.75 24.01 -8.96
CA ASN A 188 -9.20 24.11 -10.29
C ASN A 188 -7.73 23.63 -10.21
N PHE A 189 -7.50 22.32 -10.10
CA PHE A 189 -6.15 21.80 -10.28
C PHE A 189 -5.86 21.80 -11.77
N ASP A 190 -5.39 22.94 -12.24
CA ASP A 190 -4.70 22.99 -13.50
C ASP A 190 -3.38 22.25 -13.27
N TYR A 191 -3.33 20.97 -13.70
CA TYR A 191 -2.13 20.11 -13.64
C TYR A 191 -0.92 20.73 -14.39
N THR A 192 -1.10 21.92 -14.96
CA THR A 192 -0.11 22.79 -15.58
C THR A 192 0.90 23.33 -14.56
N SER A 193 0.55 23.45 -13.28
CA SER A 193 1.44 24.01 -12.26
C SER A 193 2.00 22.98 -11.29
N LEU A 194 3.29 23.08 -10.97
CA LEU A 194 3.94 22.25 -9.96
C LEU A 194 3.22 22.33 -8.60
N ASP A 195 2.70 23.49 -8.23
CA ASP A 195 1.97 23.70 -6.98
C ASP A 195 0.67 22.87 -6.91
N SER A 196 -0.04 22.73 -8.04
CA SER A 196 -1.24 21.89 -8.11
C SER A 196 -0.93 20.42 -7.82
N ILE A 197 0.17 19.91 -8.38
CA ILE A 197 0.65 18.54 -8.21
C ILE A 197 1.05 18.31 -6.75
N LEU A 198 1.82 19.24 -6.16
CA LEU A 198 2.23 19.15 -4.77
C LEU A 198 1.04 19.18 -3.80
N LYS A 199 0.03 20.02 -4.08
CA LYS A 199 -1.21 20.08 -3.29
C LYS A 199 -2.04 18.81 -3.42
N LEU A 200 -2.13 18.24 -4.62
CA LEU A 200 -2.83 16.97 -4.83
C LEU A 200 -2.15 15.85 -4.04
N GLU A 201 -0.83 15.73 -4.16
CA GLU A 201 -0.05 14.74 -3.42
C GLU A 201 -0.13 14.96 -1.91
N ALA A 202 -0.14 16.21 -1.42
CA ALA A 202 -0.36 16.53 -0.01
C ALA A 202 -1.67 15.93 0.52
N LYS A 203 -2.76 16.07 -0.24
CA LYS A 203 -4.06 15.50 0.11
C LYS A 203 -4.09 13.98 0.02
N ALA A 204 -3.47 13.41 -1.01
CA ALA A 204 -3.35 11.96 -1.15
C ALA A 204 -2.58 11.35 0.03
N ALA A 205 -1.48 11.98 0.44
CA ALA A 205 -0.69 11.52 1.58
C ALA A 205 -1.39 11.74 2.93
N GLN A 206 -2.18 12.81 3.08
CA GLN A 206 -3.03 12.96 4.26
C GLN A 206 -4.05 11.83 4.34
N PHE A 207 -4.70 11.50 3.22
CA PHE A 207 -5.62 10.38 3.16
C PHE A 207 -4.93 9.05 3.47
N GLN A 208 -3.72 8.82 2.93
CA GLN A 208 -2.88 7.68 3.30
C GLN A 208 -2.63 7.62 4.80
N LEU A 209 -2.27 8.74 5.43
CA LEU A 209 -2.00 8.82 6.87
C LEU A 209 -3.23 8.47 7.71
N GLU A 210 -4.41 8.97 7.34
CA GLU A 210 -5.67 8.63 8.01
C GLU A 210 -5.96 7.12 7.95
N ILE A 211 -5.68 6.48 6.82
CA ILE A 211 -5.86 5.02 6.69
C ILE A 211 -4.82 4.27 7.51
N LEU A 212 -3.56 4.71 7.53
CA LEU A 212 -2.52 4.14 8.38
C LEU A 212 -2.89 4.21 9.87
N GLU A 213 -3.49 5.30 10.32
CA GLU A 213 -4.00 5.43 11.69
C GLU A 213 -5.12 4.45 12.00
N LYS A 214 -6.14 4.38 11.14
CA LYS A 214 -7.31 3.51 11.34
C LYS A 214 -6.97 2.02 11.26
N THR A 215 -5.98 1.66 10.45
CA THR A 215 -5.55 0.26 10.25
C THR A 215 -4.49 -0.21 11.26
N GLY A 216 -4.08 0.65 12.20
CA GLY A 216 -3.13 0.30 13.25
C GLY A 216 -1.67 0.24 12.79
N ALA A 217 -1.29 1.05 11.79
CA ALA A 217 0.09 1.15 11.33
C ALA A 217 1.05 1.59 12.45
N SER A 218 2.30 1.14 12.36
CA SER A 218 3.33 1.49 13.32
C SER A 218 3.56 3.00 13.36
N ARG A 219 4.04 3.51 14.50
CA ARG A 219 4.40 4.94 14.63
C ARG A 219 5.47 5.34 13.60
N LEU A 220 6.38 4.44 13.24
CA LEU A 220 7.42 4.68 12.26
C LEU A 220 6.82 4.95 10.86
N GLU A 221 5.91 4.10 10.42
CA GLU A 221 5.24 4.24 9.12
C GLU A 221 4.40 5.51 9.04
N ARG A 222 3.62 5.81 10.09
CA ARG A 222 2.84 7.05 10.17
C ARG A 222 3.74 8.28 10.13
N ASN A 223 4.83 8.27 10.91
CA ASN A 223 5.78 9.37 10.93
C ASN A 223 6.47 9.57 9.57
N GLU A 224 6.71 8.50 8.82
CA GLU A 224 7.34 8.59 7.50
C GLU A 224 6.46 9.37 6.52
N VAL A 225 5.16 9.08 6.49
CA VAL A 225 4.20 9.83 5.65
C VAL A 225 3.98 11.23 6.19
N ALA A 226 3.81 11.40 7.51
CA ALA A 226 3.51 12.68 8.14
C ALA A 226 4.66 13.69 8.04
N LYS A 227 5.91 13.23 8.09
CA LYS A 227 7.11 14.07 8.06
C LYS A 227 7.73 14.20 6.68
N ARG A 228 7.09 13.64 5.64
CA ARG A 228 7.62 13.72 4.27
C ARG A 228 7.75 15.19 3.84
N LYS A 229 8.79 15.49 3.08
CA LYS A 229 8.91 16.82 2.46
C LYS A 229 7.87 16.92 1.34
N PRO A 230 7.34 18.13 1.03
CA PRO A 230 6.34 18.27 -0.04
C PRO A 230 6.78 17.70 -1.40
N ARG A 231 8.07 17.79 -1.71
CA ARG A 231 8.68 17.26 -2.94
C ARG A 231 9.20 15.83 -2.81
N ASP A 232 8.98 15.18 -1.67
CA ASP A 232 9.33 13.79 -1.46
C ASP A 232 8.11 12.91 -1.73
N PHE A 233 8.26 12.11 -2.78
CA PHE A 233 7.25 11.19 -3.30
C PHE A 233 7.60 9.72 -3.03
N LYS A 234 8.72 9.44 -2.34
CA LYS A 234 9.20 8.08 -2.09
C LYS A 234 8.22 7.25 -1.27
N THR A 235 7.41 7.89 -0.43
CA THR A 235 6.46 7.20 0.44
C THR A 235 5.29 6.59 -0.30
N ALA A 236 5.05 6.97 -1.57
CA ALA A 236 3.89 6.50 -2.32
C ALA A 236 4.18 6.09 -3.77
N HIS A 237 5.34 6.44 -4.35
CA HIS A 237 5.62 6.27 -5.79
C HIS A 237 7.03 5.74 -6.11
N ASP A 238 7.64 4.97 -5.21
CA ASP A 238 9.01 4.42 -5.35
C ASP A 238 10.09 5.48 -5.69
N GLY A 239 9.81 6.77 -5.45
CA GLY A 239 10.75 7.87 -5.61
C GLY A 239 10.98 8.36 -7.04
N LYS A 240 10.22 7.91 -8.04
CA LYS A 240 10.40 8.31 -9.45
C LYS A 240 9.16 9.02 -10.00
N TYR A 241 9.14 10.35 -9.90
CA TYR A 241 8.31 11.15 -10.80
C TYR A 241 9.16 11.60 -12.00
N LEU A 242 8.82 11.13 -13.19
CA LEU A 242 9.22 11.83 -14.42
C LEU A 242 8.31 13.06 -14.54
N LEU A 243 8.67 14.14 -13.85
CA LEU A 243 8.12 15.46 -14.14
C LEU A 243 8.70 15.91 -15.48
N VAL A 244 8.14 15.39 -16.59
CA VAL A 244 8.44 15.94 -17.91
C VAL A 244 7.72 17.28 -17.98
N ALA A 245 8.42 18.34 -17.61
CA ALA A 245 7.99 19.69 -17.95
C ALA A 245 7.88 19.72 -19.48
N LYS A 246 6.66 19.90 -20.00
CA LYS A 246 6.52 20.26 -21.41
C LYS A 246 7.23 21.60 -21.61
N PRO A 247 8.18 21.69 -22.56
CA PRO A 247 8.86 22.95 -22.88
C PRO A 247 7.86 24.01 -23.36
#